data_AF-A0A3D1GA31-F1
#
_entry.id   AF-A0A3D1GA31-F1
#
_cell.length_a   1.000
_cell.length_b   1.000
_cell.length_c   1.000
_cell.angle_alpha   90.00
_cell.angle_beta   90.00
_cell.angle_gamma   90.00
#
_symmetry.space_group_name_H-M   'P 1'
#
loop_
_entity.id
_entity.type
_entity.pdbx_description
1 polymer ?
#
loop_
_entity_poly.entity_id
_entity_poly.type
_entity_poly.pdbx_seq_one_letter_code
_entity_poly.pdbx_strand_id
1 'polypeptide(L)'
;MIKNRLSVLLAVFIILTTACSSSKWVVENQNEIDRNDFELIESVQFLERSGQTTPDNPIVSFNLKAANTFQYAQRVRTDRYIQRYTPSLKSILLGVAGAGLATSAAIVVDQPEINKQVLFGTAGFLTLSSFLNMKPTGDPTPTGESRLLRKTGTITETDTVRAAPIAGNTPSYTVYYNREAIVLRNDIPYVNGSYSINLIDELNPENFEYDSSDAITLEVYFNDVTYQETIALSDFFESFVVVSSDVTALRDEPELDSRNILTDLANGSQMKLVSEDSLWYKVLYGISETWISKSDAYPIWRPSEFASQLNIIAIPNIPFGNVDIESNIPRLTSQNDSAYAFVIANREYQGAYSERTYAERDARLMEEYFQNALSIPANHIYRAINVETRQQLARAYNRLATSLRSEQKRLIVYVSGYVKTGINDDVLLLGTNRGSNEQ
;
A
#
# COMPACT_ATOMS: atom_id res chain seq x y z
N MET A 1 52.88 83.88 23.39
CA MET A 1 52.67 82.96 24.55
C MET A 1 51.24 82.41 24.68
N ILE A 2 50.19 83.08 24.15
CA ILE A 2 48.79 82.65 24.30
C ILE A 2 48.40 81.46 23.41
N LYS A 3 48.94 81.36 22.19
CA LYS A 3 48.64 80.25 21.25
C LYS A 3 48.99 78.85 21.81
N ASN A 4 50.15 78.69 22.46
CA ASN A 4 50.56 77.40 23.02
C ASN A 4 49.70 76.93 24.21
N ARG A 5 49.17 77.85 25.03
CA ARG A 5 48.30 77.47 26.16
C ARG A 5 46.91 77.04 25.71
N LEU A 6 46.39 77.65 24.63
CA LEU A 6 45.12 77.27 24.04
C LEU A 6 45.19 75.88 23.38
N SER A 7 46.29 75.57 22.69
CA SER A 7 46.52 74.25 22.07
C SER A 7 46.61 73.11 23.10
N VAL A 8 47.24 73.36 24.25
CA VAL A 8 47.33 72.38 25.35
C VAL A 8 45.97 72.16 26.03
N LEU A 9 45.21 73.23 26.28
CA LEU A 9 43.84 73.13 26.82
C LEU A 9 42.89 72.37 25.87
N LEU A 10 43.01 72.63 24.56
CA LEU A 10 42.22 71.92 23.54
C LEU A 10 42.60 70.43 23.45
N ALA A 11 43.89 70.10 23.53
CA ALA A 11 44.36 68.71 23.52
C ALA A 11 43.87 67.94 24.76
N VAL A 12 43.89 68.55 25.95
CA VAL A 12 43.36 67.95 27.18
C VAL A 12 41.84 67.75 27.09
N PHE A 13 41.11 68.71 26.50
CA PHE A 13 39.67 68.59 26.27
C PHE A 13 39.31 67.46 25.28
N ILE A 14 40.12 67.26 24.23
CA ILE A 14 39.94 66.17 23.27
C ILE A 14 40.20 64.80 23.92
N ILE A 15 41.23 64.68 24.77
CA ILE A 15 41.53 63.42 25.48
C ILE A 15 40.41 63.06 26.46
N LEU A 16 39.88 64.04 27.20
CA LEU A 16 38.79 63.84 28.16
C LEU A 16 37.41 63.59 27.52
N THR A 17 37.27 63.79 26.21
CA THR A 17 36.03 63.53 25.46
C THR A 17 36.06 62.21 24.68
N THR A 18 37.15 61.45 24.77
CA THR A 18 37.22 60.12 24.14
C THR A 18 36.28 59.13 24.85
N ALA A 19 35.45 58.46 24.05
CA ALA A 19 34.44 57.53 24.55
C ALA A 19 35.11 56.33 25.22
N CYS A 20 34.72 56.02 26.46
CA CYS A 20 35.15 54.81 27.14
C CYS A 20 34.21 53.66 26.78
N SER A 21 34.75 52.46 26.56
CA SER A 21 33.95 51.25 26.38
C SER A 21 33.97 50.43 27.66
N SER A 22 32.82 49.86 28.04
CA SER A 22 32.71 48.94 29.16
C SER A 22 31.90 47.72 28.75
N SER A 23 32.22 46.56 29.31
CA SER A 23 31.49 45.32 29.07
C SER A 23 30.51 45.03 30.19
N LYS A 24 29.26 44.70 29.87
CA LYS A 24 28.23 44.27 30.83
C LYS A 24 27.65 42.92 30.42
N TRP A 25 27.27 42.10 31.41
CA TRP A 25 26.49 40.88 31.19
C TRP A 25 25.00 41.20 31.33
N VAL A 26 24.19 40.72 30.39
CA VAL A 26 22.73 40.93 30.36
C VAL A 26 22.04 39.59 30.37
N VAL A 27 20.97 39.46 31.15
CA VAL A 27 20.11 38.28 31.13
C VAL A 27 19.24 38.33 29.88
N GLU A 28 19.46 37.38 28.97
CA GLU A 28 18.68 37.26 27.73
C GLU A 28 17.52 36.28 27.92
N ASN A 29 17.77 35.12 28.54
CA ASN A 29 16.75 34.10 28.80
C ASN A 29 16.90 33.53 30.22
N GLN A 30 15.79 33.42 30.95
CA GLN A 30 15.77 32.84 32.30
C GLN A 30 15.51 31.31 32.31
N ASN A 31 15.04 30.78 31.17
CA ASN A 31 14.62 29.39 31.00
C ASN A 31 15.40 28.72 29.86
N GLU A 32 16.70 29.01 29.71
CA GLU A 32 17.52 28.36 28.69
C GLU A 32 17.80 26.91 29.10
N ILE A 33 17.68 25.98 28.15
CA ILE A 33 17.90 24.55 28.38
C ILE A 33 19.40 24.25 28.27
N ASP A 34 20.00 23.76 29.36
CA ASP A 34 21.38 23.28 29.36
C ASP A 34 21.43 21.85 28.80
N ARG A 35 21.69 21.70 27.50
CA ARG A 35 21.77 20.39 26.83
C ARG A 35 22.93 19.51 27.29
N ASN A 36 23.88 20.04 28.07
CA ASN A 36 24.99 19.26 28.61
C ASN A 36 24.71 18.70 30.01
N ASP A 37 23.71 19.24 30.71
CA ASP A 37 23.32 18.85 32.06
C ASP A 37 21.97 18.13 31.99
N PHE A 38 22.03 16.83 31.66
CA PHE A 38 20.87 15.97 31.48
C PHE A 38 20.97 14.67 32.29
N GLU A 39 19.81 14.17 32.69
CA GLU A 39 19.65 12.87 33.34
C GLU A 39 18.57 12.06 32.61
N LEU A 40 18.84 10.78 32.33
CA LEU A 40 17.84 9.87 31.78
C LEU A 40 16.92 9.42 32.91
N ILE A 41 15.66 9.84 32.87
CA ILE A 41 14.67 9.45 33.88
C ILE A 41 14.12 8.06 33.54
N GLU A 42 13.71 7.89 32.29
CA GLU A 42 12.91 6.76 31.87
C GLU A 42 13.26 6.36 30.44
N SER A 43 13.24 5.04 30.18
CA SER A 43 13.43 4.47 28.85
C SER A 43 12.40 3.37 28.65
N VAL A 44 11.40 3.63 27.81
CA VAL A 44 10.34 2.66 27.50
C VAL A 44 10.56 2.14 26.10
N GLN A 45 10.75 0.83 25.97
CA GLN A 45 10.85 0.18 24.66
C GLN A 45 9.46 -0.10 24.10
N PHE A 46 9.29 0.12 22.80
CA PHE A 46 8.04 -0.12 22.08
C PHE A 46 8.31 -0.59 20.65
N LEU A 47 7.31 -1.21 20.04
CA LEU A 47 7.37 -1.69 18.66
C LEU A 47 6.70 -0.70 17.71
N GLU A 48 7.33 -0.48 16.56
CA GLU A 48 6.76 0.30 15.45
C GLU A 48 6.69 -0.57 14.19
N ARG A 49 5.50 -0.66 13.58
CA ARG A 49 5.30 -1.38 12.32
C ARG A 49 6.15 -0.79 11.19
N SER A 50 6.84 -1.64 10.44
CA SER A 50 7.71 -1.23 9.34
C SER A 50 7.38 -1.92 8.03
N GLY A 51 7.12 -1.12 6.99
CA GLY A 51 6.78 -1.62 5.65
C GLY A 51 5.34 -2.10 5.53
N GLN A 52 4.98 -2.54 4.32
CA GLN A 52 3.68 -3.12 4.00
C GLN A 52 3.84 -4.61 3.71
N THR A 53 2.85 -5.40 4.09
CA THR A 53 2.76 -6.82 3.73
C THR A 53 2.26 -6.92 2.30
N THR A 54 2.87 -7.77 1.48
CA THR A 54 2.40 -8.08 0.11
C THR A 54 2.44 -9.59 -0.11
N PRO A 55 1.72 -10.15 -1.09
CA PRO A 55 1.81 -11.58 -1.39
C PRO A 55 3.23 -12.04 -1.73
N ASP A 56 4.03 -11.21 -2.41
CA ASP A 56 5.45 -11.50 -2.70
C ASP A 56 6.38 -11.34 -1.48
N ASN A 57 5.95 -10.59 -0.47
CA ASN A 57 6.67 -10.36 0.78
C ASN A 57 5.71 -10.42 1.97
N PRO A 58 5.29 -11.63 2.37
CA PRO A 58 4.25 -11.87 3.38
C PRO A 58 4.78 -11.71 4.81
N ILE A 59 5.71 -10.77 5.01
CA ILE A 59 6.43 -10.58 6.26
C ILE A 59 5.93 -9.34 6.98
N VAL A 60 5.44 -9.53 8.20
CA VAL A 60 5.11 -8.45 9.12
C VAL A 60 6.35 -8.13 9.94
N SER A 61 6.86 -6.90 9.81
CA SER A 61 8.08 -6.45 10.50
C SER A 61 7.81 -5.31 11.47
N PHE A 62 8.47 -5.37 12.63
CA PHE A 62 8.43 -4.38 13.69
C PHE A 62 9.84 -3.91 14.04
N ASN A 63 10.05 -2.60 14.03
CA ASN A 63 11.26 -1.96 14.50
C ASN A 63 11.18 -1.76 16.02
N LEU A 64 12.23 -2.18 16.72
CA LEU A 64 12.35 -1.91 18.14
C LEU A 64 12.86 -0.49 18.38
N LYS A 65 12.05 0.33 19.06
CA LYS A 65 12.39 1.70 19.44
C LYS A 65 12.36 1.86 20.95
N ALA A 66 13.06 2.87 21.46
CA ALA A 66 12.95 3.32 22.84
C ALA A 66 12.58 4.80 22.87
N ALA A 67 11.56 5.12 23.66
CA ALA A 67 11.23 6.47 24.07
C ALA A 67 12.05 6.77 25.33
N ASN A 68 13.09 7.58 25.17
CA ASN A 68 13.97 8.01 26.26
C ASN A 68 13.52 9.39 26.73
N THR A 69 13.10 9.49 27.99
CA THR A 69 12.73 10.76 28.62
C THR A 69 13.91 11.30 29.40
N PHE A 70 14.43 12.44 28.93
CA PHE A 70 15.55 13.14 29.53
C PHE A 70 15.06 14.35 30.33
N GLN A 71 15.65 14.56 31.50
CA GLN A 71 15.48 15.78 32.29
C GLN A 71 16.68 16.69 32.08
N TYR A 72 16.44 17.87 31.52
CA TYR A 72 17.45 18.90 31.35
C TYR A 72 17.34 19.95 32.45
N ALA A 73 18.49 20.46 32.92
CA ALA A 73 18.50 21.63 33.79
C ALA A 73 18.19 22.91 32.99
N GLN A 74 17.24 23.71 33.47
CA GLN A 74 17.05 25.08 32.98
C GLN A 74 17.96 26.02 33.75
N ARG A 75 18.64 26.92 33.04
CA ARG A 75 19.58 27.89 33.62
C ARG A 75 19.35 29.27 33.02
N VAL A 76 19.75 30.29 33.78
CA VAL A 76 19.74 31.67 33.26
C VAL A 76 20.88 31.84 32.27
N ARG A 77 20.57 32.17 31.02
CA ARG A 77 21.53 32.57 30.01
C ARG A 77 21.81 34.06 30.09
N THR A 78 23.09 34.40 30.21
CA THR A 78 23.57 35.76 30.10
C THR A 78 24.51 35.92 28.93
N ASP A 79 24.29 36.95 28.14
CA ASP A 79 25.13 37.30 27.00
C ASP A 79 25.92 38.59 27.33
N ARG A 80 27.15 38.67 26.84
CA ARG A 80 28.02 39.82 27.10
C ARG A 80 27.90 40.86 26.00
N TYR A 81 27.67 42.10 26.41
CA TYR A 81 27.55 43.25 25.52
C TYR A 81 28.63 44.29 25.82
N ILE A 82 29.08 44.97 24.78
CA ILE A 82 29.93 46.16 24.88
C ILE A 82 29.04 47.39 24.73
N GLN A 83 29.12 48.28 25.72
CA GLN A 83 28.46 49.59 25.69
C GLN A 83 29.51 50.69 25.61
N ARG A 84 29.32 51.62 24.67
CA ARG A 84 30.11 52.84 24.59
C ARG A 84 29.49 53.93 25.46
N TYR A 85 30.32 54.61 26.23
CA TYR A 85 29.93 55.70 27.11
C TYR A 85 30.61 57.00 26.68
N THR A 86 29.83 58.08 26.67
CA THR A 86 30.33 59.42 26.36
C THR A 86 30.07 60.35 27.55
N PRO A 87 30.96 61.31 27.84
CA PRO A 87 30.70 62.31 28.87
C PRO A 87 29.39 63.05 28.61
N SER A 88 28.58 63.27 29.66
CA SER A 88 27.33 64.00 29.51
C SER A 88 27.61 65.50 29.37
N LEU A 89 27.21 66.10 28.25
CA LEU A 89 27.37 67.55 28.05
C LEU A 89 26.72 68.35 29.20
N LYS A 90 25.60 67.86 29.75
CA LYS A 90 24.92 68.49 30.89
C LYS A 90 25.77 68.47 32.16
N SER A 91 26.42 67.34 32.47
CA SER A 91 27.28 67.24 33.65
C SER A 91 28.52 68.11 33.50
N ILE A 92 29.14 68.11 32.31
CA ILE A 92 30.29 68.97 31.99
C ILE A 92 29.91 70.44 32.17
N LEU A 93 28.79 70.88 31.58
CA LEU A 93 28.33 72.27 31.71
C LEU A 93 28.07 72.67 33.16
N LEU A 94 27.43 71.80 33.95
CA LEU A 94 27.20 72.04 35.38
C LEU A 94 28.51 72.10 36.17
N GLY A 95 29.46 71.20 35.88
CA GLY A 95 30.77 71.18 36.53
C GLY A 95 31.61 72.41 36.21
N VAL A 96 31.64 72.84 34.95
CA VAL A 96 32.33 74.06 34.52
C VAL A 96 31.65 75.31 35.10
N ALA A 97 30.32 75.36 35.14
CA ALA A 97 29.60 76.47 35.77
C ALA A 97 29.90 76.55 37.28
N GLY A 98 29.85 75.41 37.98
CA GLY A 98 30.21 75.33 39.40
C GLY A 98 31.67 75.71 39.67
N ALA A 99 32.59 75.26 38.81
CA ALA A 99 34.00 75.64 38.89
C ALA A 99 34.22 77.13 38.62
N GLY A 100 33.50 77.71 37.66
CA GLY A 100 33.52 79.13 37.36
C GLY A 100 33.06 79.97 38.55
N LEU A 101 31.98 79.55 39.23
CA LEU A 101 31.49 80.20 40.45
C LEU A 101 32.48 80.09 41.62
N ALA A 102 33.11 78.93 41.81
CA ALA A 102 34.12 78.75 42.85
C ALA A 102 35.37 79.61 42.58
N THR A 103 35.79 79.69 41.32
CA THR A 103 36.92 80.51 40.87
C THR A 103 36.63 81.99 41.02
N SER A 104 35.42 82.45 40.63
CA SER A 104 35.04 83.85 40.77
C SER A 104 34.90 84.26 42.24
N ALA A 105 34.36 83.40 43.09
CA ALA A 105 34.32 83.62 44.53
C ALA A 105 35.72 83.77 45.14
N ALA A 106 36.72 83.03 44.64
CA ALA A 106 38.11 83.13 45.11
C ALA A 106 38.81 84.44 44.71
N ILE A 107 38.41 85.04 43.59
CA ILE A 107 39.05 86.23 43.01
C ILE A 107 38.35 87.53 43.45
N VAL A 108 37.02 87.53 43.48
CA VAL A 108 36.20 88.74 43.67
C VAL A 108 35.90 89.02 45.14
N VAL A 109 35.80 87.97 45.97
CA VAL A 109 35.54 88.11 47.41
C VAL A 109 36.86 88.14 48.15
N ASP A 110 37.07 89.17 48.98
CA ASP A 110 38.29 89.27 49.78
C ASP A 110 38.29 88.16 50.84
N GLN A 111 39.20 87.20 50.68
CA GLN A 111 39.26 85.94 51.41
C GLN A 111 40.71 85.67 51.81
N PRO A 112 40.96 85.03 52.97
CA PRO A 112 42.28 84.57 53.37
C PRO A 112 42.90 83.64 52.30
N GLU A 113 44.23 83.67 52.17
CA GLU A 113 44.98 82.92 51.15
C GLU A 113 44.66 81.40 51.15
N ILE A 114 44.45 80.82 52.34
CA ILE A 114 44.07 79.41 52.52
C ILE A 114 42.69 79.12 51.91
N ASN A 115 41.71 80.00 52.08
CA ASN A 115 40.37 79.82 51.53
C ASN A 115 40.37 79.97 50.00
N LYS A 116 41.24 80.83 49.44
CA LYS A 116 41.43 80.94 48.00
C LYS A 116 41.96 79.63 47.41
N GLN A 117 42.95 79.00 48.05
CA GLN A 117 43.49 77.70 47.61
C GLN A 117 42.43 76.59 47.66
N VAL A 118 41.59 76.56 48.71
CA VAL A 118 40.47 75.61 48.81
C VAL A 118 39.44 75.83 47.70
N LEU A 119 39.10 77.08 47.38
CA LEU A 119 38.16 77.40 46.30
C LEU A 119 38.71 77.04 44.92
N PHE A 120 39.99 77.30 44.64
CA PHE A 120 40.64 76.82 43.41
C PHE A 120 40.72 75.29 43.34
N GLY A 121 41.01 74.62 44.47
CA GLY A 121 40.97 73.17 44.56
C GLY A 121 39.57 72.60 44.31
N THR A 122 38.55 73.27 44.84
CA THR A 122 37.14 72.93 44.62
C THR A 122 36.74 73.11 43.16
N ALA A 123 37.18 74.20 42.52
CA ALA A 123 36.96 74.43 41.09
C ALA A 123 37.60 73.33 40.23
N GLY A 124 38.83 72.93 40.56
CA GLY A 124 39.50 71.80 39.92
C GLY A 124 38.73 70.49 40.10
N PHE A 125 38.27 70.20 41.31
CA PHE A 125 37.50 69.00 41.63
C PHE A 125 36.13 68.94 40.93
N LEU A 126 35.38 70.05 40.92
CA LEU A 126 34.09 70.15 40.22
C LEU A 126 34.26 69.97 38.70
N THR A 127 35.34 70.52 38.13
CA THR A 127 35.66 70.32 36.72
C THR A 127 35.97 68.85 36.44
N LEU A 128 36.81 68.20 37.24
CA LEU A 128 37.19 66.79 37.02
C LEU A 128 36.03 65.81 37.25
N SER A 129 35.26 65.98 38.32
CA SER A 129 34.12 65.11 38.64
C SER A 129 33.01 65.17 37.57
N SER A 130 32.90 66.28 36.85
CA SER A 130 31.93 66.45 35.76
C SER A 130 32.13 65.47 34.59
N PHE A 131 33.37 65.01 34.37
CA PHE A 131 33.74 64.04 33.34
C PHE A 131 33.49 62.59 33.77
N LEU A 132 33.27 62.33 35.07
CA LEU A 132 32.96 60.99 35.58
C LEU A 132 31.50 60.58 35.34
N ASN A 133 30.61 61.55 35.11
CA ASN A 133 29.21 61.26 34.81
C ASN A 133 29.01 61.04 33.30
N MET A 134 29.09 59.76 32.90
CA MET A 134 28.97 59.35 31.51
C MET A 134 27.58 58.78 31.19
N LYS A 135 27.11 59.00 29.97
CA LYS A 135 25.85 58.42 29.46
C LYS A 135 26.13 57.31 28.44
N PRO A 136 25.31 56.25 28.38
CA PRO A 136 25.42 55.25 27.33
C PRO A 136 25.11 55.89 25.97
N THR A 137 25.80 55.43 24.93
CA THR A 137 25.68 55.94 23.56
C THR A 137 25.51 54.78 22.60
N GLY A 138 24.42 54.80 21.83
CA GLY A 138 24.06 53.73 20.89
C GLY A 138 23.57 52.45 21.57
N ASP A 139 23.12 51.51 20.75
CA ASP A 139 22.66 50.21 21.23
C ASP A 139 23.84 49.32 21.66
N PRO A 140 23.67 48.48 22.68
CA PRO A 140 24.69 47.54 23.11
C PRO A 140 25.07 46.59 21.98
N THR A 141 26.36 46.40 21.73
CA THR A 141 26.83 45.45 20.70
C THR A 141 27.13 44.09 21.33
N PRO A 142 26.55 42.98 20.85
CA PRO A 142 26.82 41.66 21.38
C PRO A 142 28.25 41.23 21.06
N THR A 143 28.91 40.57 22.01
CA THR A 143 30.26 40.02 21.84
C THR A 143 30.26 38.59 21.29
N GLY A 144 29.10 37.91 21.30
CA GLY A 144 28.99 36.49 21.02
C GLY A 144 29.36 35.58 22.19
N GLU A 145 29.89 36.12 23.28
CA GLU A 145 30.12 35.37 24.52
C GLU A 145 28.79 35.19 25.26
N SER A 146 28.43 33.94 25.54
CA SER A 146 27.28 33.56 26.37
C SER A 146 27.74 32.69 27.54
N ARG A 147 27.02 32.76 28.65
CA ARG A 147 27.25 31.91 29.84
C ARG A 147 25.93 31.47 30.43
N LEU A 148 25.87 30.22 30.84
CA LEU A 148 24.78 29.68 31.66
C LEU A 148 25.15 29.86 33.14
N LEU A 149 24.24 30.44 33.90
CA LEU A 149 24.41 30.69 35.34
C LEU A 149 23.66 29.63 36.15
N ARG A 150 23.09 30.04 37.30
CA ARG A 150 22.39 29.15 38.23
C ARG A 150 21.22 28.41 37.58
N LYS A 151 20.94 27.22 38.11
CA LYS A 151 19.74 26.43 37.81
C LYS A 151 18.49 27.18 38.27
N THR A 152 17.52 27.32 37.38
CA THR A 152 16.21 27.94 37.61
C THR A 152 15.09 26.93 37.64
N GLY A 153 15.26 25.78 36.97
CA GLY A 153 14.25 24.73 36.91
C GLY A 153 14.75 23.47 36.21
N THR A 154 13.82 22.62 35.82
CA THR A 154 14.06 21.45 34.98
C THR A 154 12.96 21.31 33.95
N ILE A 155 13.29 20.81 32.76
CA ILE A 155 12.34 20.47 31.72
C ILE A 155 12.58 19.03 31.27
N THR A 156 11.50 18.33 30.93
CA THR A 156 11.56 16.97 30.40
C THR A 156 11.30 16.98 28.90
N GLU A 157 12.17 16.35 28.13
CA GLU A 157 11.95 16.09 26.70
C GLU A 157 12.06 14.59 26.45
N THR A 158 11.20 14.05 25.57
CA THR A 158 11.24 12.65 25.18
C THR A 158 11.73 12.55 23.75
N ASP A 159 12.75 11.72 23.54
CA ASP A 159 13.30 11.43 22.22
C ASP A 159 13.11 9.95 21.89
N THR A 160 12.87 9.66 20.61
CA THR A 160 12.66 8.30 20.13
C THR A 160 13.88 7.82 19.37
N VAL A 161 14.56 6.82 19.90
CA VAL A 161 15.76 6.24 19.29
C VAL A 161 15.54 4.77 18.94
N ARG A 162 16.39 4.22 18.06
CA ARG A 162 16.44 2.78 17.83
C ARG A 162 16.99 2.09 19.09
N ALA A 163 16.38 0.97 19.47
CA ALA A 163 16.78 0.21 20.63
C ALA A 163 17.28 -1.19 20.24
N ALA A 164 18.14 -1.75 21.10
CA ALA A 164 18.61 -3.12 20.97
C ALA A 164 17.75 -4.07 21.82
N PRO A 165 17.56 -5.32 21.39
CA PRO A 165 16.81 -6.31 22.15
C PRO A 165 17.51 -6.63 23.47
N ILE A 166 16.71 -6.82 24.53
CA ILE A 166 17.19 -7.19 25.86
C ILE A 166 16.89 -8.69 26.06
N ALA A 167 17.86 -9.43 26.62
CA ALA A 167 17.68 -10.85 26.90
C ALA A 167 16.48 -11.10 27.83
N GLY A 168 15.59 -12.01 27.43
CA GLY A 168 14.37 -12.36 28.17
C GLY A 168 13.18 -11.43 27.92
N ASN A 169 13.31 -10.41 27.07
CA ASN A 169 12.21 -9.53 26.69
C ASN A 169 11.92 -9.64 25.19
N THR A 170 11.44 -10.82 24.79
CA THR A 170 11.05 -11.11 23.41
C THR A 170 9.55 -10.86 23.22
N PRO A 171 9.14 -10.15 22.18
CA PRO A 171 7.74 -10.01 21.86
C PRO A 171 7.17 -11.37 21.43
N SER A 172 5.90 -11.59 21.74
CA SER A 172 5.16 -12.77 21.31
C SER A 172 3.93 -12.34 20.52
N TYR A 173 3.39 -13.21 19.68
CA TYR A 173 2.22 -12.90 18.88
C TYR A 173 1.18 -14.03 18.87
N THR A 174 -0.06 -13.65 18.61
CA THR A 174 -1.21 -14.54 18.44
C THR A 174 -1.97 -14.09 17.20
N VAL A 175 -2.37 -15.03 16.36
CA VAL A 175 -3.15 -14.74 15.15
C VAL A 175 -4.55 -15.28 15.34
N TYR A 176 -5.55 -14.46 15.02
CA TYR A 176 -6.95 -14.84 15.05
C TYR A 176 -7.56 -14.75 13.66
N TYR A 177 -8.44 -15.70 13.36
CA TYR A 177 -9.31 -15.70 12.21
C TYR A 177 -10.73 -16.01 12.70
N ASN A 178 -11.73 -15.21 12.32
CA ASN A 178 -13.11 -15.37 12.79
C ASN A 178 -13.27 -15.47 14.32
N ARG A 179 -12.43 -14.74 15.07
CA ARG A 179 -12.34 -14.74 16.56
C ARG A 179 -11.83 -16.04 17.18
N GLU A 180 -11.34 -16.97 16.38
CA GLU A 180 -10.64 -18.16 16.84
C GLU A 180 -9.14 -17.98 16.68
N ALA A 181 -8.36 -18.37 17.70
CA ALA A 181 -6.91 -18.28 17.66
C ALA A 181 -6.33 -19.45 16.87
N ILE A 182 -5.73 -19.16 15.72
CA ILE A 182 -5.12 -20.16 14.82
C ILE A 182 -3.63 -20.38 15.12
N VAL A 183 -2.95 -19.35 15.64
CA VAL A 183 -1.57 -19.41 16.13
C VAL A 183 -1.53 -18.80 17.52
N LEU A 184 -0.98 -19.52 18.49
CA LEU A 184 -1.03 -19.16 19.91
C LEU A 184 0.36 -18.87 20.47
N ARG A 185 0.58 -17.59 20.82
CA ARG A 185 1.70 -17.11 21.64
C ARG A 185 3.08 -17.63 21.21
N ASN A 186 3.41 -17.42 19.94
CA ASN A 186 4.74 -17.70 19.40
C ASN A 186 5.68 -16.51 19.64
N ASP A 187 6.94 -16.77 19.98
CA ASP A 187 7.96 -15.73 20.12
C ASP A 187 8.40 -15.22 18.74
N ILE A 188 8.56 -13.90 18.59
CA ILE A 188 9.02 -13.31 17.33
C ILE A 188 10.55 -13.25 17.34
N PRO A 189 11.24 -13.87 16.36
CA PRO A 189 12.69 -13.82 16.28
C PRO A 189 13.16 -12.40 15.90
N TYR A 190 14.26 -11.96 16.51
CA TYR A 190 14.96 -10.72 16.13
C TYR A 190 16.02 -11.03 15.08
N VAL A 191 15.77 -10.64 13.84
CA VAL A 191 16.65 -10.93 12.68
C VAL A 191 16.91 -9.63 11.93
N ASN A 192 18.17 -9.38 11.56
CA ASN A 192 18.58 -8.24 10.74
C ASN A 192 18.14 -6.84 11.25
N GLY A 193 17.90 -6.70 12.55
CA GLY A 193 17.56 -5.41 13.16
C GLY A 193 16.06 -5.16 13.38
N SER A 194 15.21 -6.15 13.11
CA SER A 194 13.76 -6.07 13.35
C SER A 194 13.20 -7.40 13.88
N TYR A 195 12.02 -7.33 14.49
CA TYR A 195 11.19 -8.49 14.77
C TYR A 195 10.32 -8.77 13.55
N SER A 196 10.39 -9.99 13.01
CA SER A 196 9.71 -10.33 11.75
C SER A 196 8.93 -11.63 11.88
N ILE A 197 7.68 -11.62 11.40
CA ILE A 197 6.78 -12.76 11.34
C ILE A 197 6.53 -13.08 9.87
N ASN A 198 6.82 -14.30 9.44
CA ASN A 198 6.44 -14.79 8.11
C ASN A 198 5.05 -15.41 8.18
N LEU A 199 4.05 -14.77 7.58
CA LEU A 199 2.67 -15.23 7.66
C LEU A 199 2.44 -16.54 6.91
N ILE A 200 3.16 -16.80 5.82
CA ILE A 200 2.96 -18.02 5.01
C ILE A 200 3.52 -19.26 5.71
N ASP A 201 4.56 -19.11 6.52
CA ASP A 201 5.14 -20.24 7.27
C ASP A 201 4.22 -20.67 8.42
N GLU A 202 3.44 -19.73 8.96
CA GLU A 202 2.61 -19.94 10.15
C GLU A 202 1.16 -20.30 9.80
N LEU A 203 0.68 -19.88 8.62
CA LEU A 203 -0.71 -20.00 8.21
C LEU A 203 -0.86 -20.95 7.03
N ASN A 204 -1.66 -22.00 7.20
CA ASN A 204 -2.02 -22.88 6.10
C ASN A 204 -3.19 -22.26 5.29
N PRO A 205 -3.03 -21.96 3.98
CA PRO A 205 -4.09 -21.41 3.13
C PRO A 205 -5.36 -22.27 3.08
N GLU A 206 -5.26 -23.59 3.28
CA GLU A 206 -6.41 -24.51 3.25
C GLU A 206 -7.38 -24.32 4.42
N ASN A 207 -6.95 -23.63 5.48
CA ASN A 207 -7.79 -23.32 6.63
C ASN A 207 -8.72 -22.12 6.39
N PHE A 208 -8.58 -21.42 5.25
CA PHE A 208 -9.32 -20.22 4.94
C PHE A 208 -10.27 -20.48 3.77
N GLU A 209 -11.56 -20.23 4.00
CA GLU A 209 -12.51 -20.16 2.89
C GLU A 209 -12.24 -18.91 2.07
N TYR A 210 -12.51 -18.97 0.76
CA TYR A 210 -12.29 -17.80 -0.09
C TYR A 210 -13.39 -16.77 0.12
N ASP A 211 -13.03 -15.65 0.72
CA ASP A 211 -13.78 -14.40 0.71
C ASP A 211 -12.77 -13.26 0.49
N SER A 212 -12.99 -12.42 -0.52
CA SER A 212 -12.09 -11.30 -0.84
C SER A 212 -12.04 -10.23 0.25
N SER A 213 -13.00 -10.22 1.18
CA SER A 213 -13.07 -9.30 2.31
C SER A 213 -12.50 -9.86 3.61
N ASP A 214 -12.05 -11.12 3.60
CA ASP A 214 -11.53 -11.77 4.80
C ASP A 214 -10.19 -11.20 5.24
N ALA A 215 -10.03 -11.17 6.57
CA ALA A 215 -8.84 -10.67 7.23
C ALA A 215 -8.53 -11.44 8.49
N ILE A 216 -7.25 -11.49 8.86
CA ILE A 216 -6.78 -11.96 10.15
C ILE A 216 -6.60 -10.79 11.10
N THR A 217 -6.67 -11.07 12.39
CA THR A 217 -6.25 -10.15 13.46
C THR A 217 -4.94 -10.65 14.04
N LEU A 218 -3.89 -9.84 13.92
CA LEU A 218 -2.60 -10.09 14.52
C LEU A 218 -2.51 -9.31 15.84
N GLU A 219 -2.33 -10.03 16.94
CA GLU A 219 -2.03 -9.45 18.26
C GLU A 219 -0.56 -9.69 18.59
N VAL A 220 0.20 -8.61 18.80
CA VAL A 220 1.60 -8.65 19.23
C VAL A 220 1.69 -8.12 20.66
N TYR A 221 2.19 -8.94 21.57
CA TYR A 221 2.39 -8.59 22.97
C TYR A 221 3.86 -8.29 23.25
N PHE A 222 4.12 -7.10 23.81
CA PHE A 222 5.45 -6.62 24.18
C PHE A 222 5.36 -5.60 25.32
N ASN A 223 6.16 -5.75 26.39
CA ASN A 223 6.19 -4.84 27.54
C ASN A 223 4.81 -4.49 28.12
N ASP A 224 3.96 -5.49 28.37
CA ASP A 224 2.60 -5.32 28.89
C ASP A 224 1.63 -4.53 27.96
N VAL A 225 2.07 -4.23 26.74
CA VAL A 225 1.26 -3.61 25.69
C VAL A 225 0.91 -4.65 24.64
N THR A 226 -0.35 -4.64 24.19
CA THR A 226 -0.81 -5.46 23.07
C THR A 226 -1.09 -4.55 21.88
N TYR A 227 -0.37 -4.77 20.78
CA TYR A 227 -0.58 -4.14 19.49
C TYR A 227 -1.52 -5.02 18.68
N GLN A 228 -2.59 -4.46 18.15
CA GLN A 228 -3.57 -5.18 17.34
C GLN A 228 -3.60 -4.60 15.93
N GLU A 229 -3.45 -5.45 14.93
CA GLU A 229 -3.49 -5.09 13.52
C GLU A 229 -4.41 -6.04 12.76
N THR A 230 -5.23 -5.49 11.86
CA THR A 230 -6.06 -6.29 10.95
C THR A 230 -5.35 -6.34 9.59
N ILE A 231 -5.08 -7.54 9.08
CA ILE A 231 -4.36 -7.76 7.82
C ILE A 231 -5.27 -8.56 6.89
N ALA A 232 -5.54 -8.07 5.68
CA ALA A 232 -6.39 -8.77 4.73
C ALA A 232 -5.69 -10.03 4.22
N LEU A 233 -6.44 -11.11 3.96
CA LEU A 233 -5.85 -12.33 3.38
C LEU A 233 -5.21 -12.04 2.01
N SER A 234 -5.78 -11.13 1.23
CA SER A 234 -5.22 -10.66 -0.04
C SER A 234 -3.88 -9.94 0.07
N ASP A 235 -3.49 -9.48 1.27
CA ASP A 235 -2.21 -8.79 1.47
C ASP A 235 -1.04 -9.77 1.59
N PHE A 236 -1.29 -11.07 1.75
CA PHE A 236 -0.23 -12.08 1.88
C PHE A 236 -0.52 -13.42 1.18
N PHE A 237 -1.75 -13.68 0.77
CA PHE A 237 -2.11 -14.74 -0.16
C PHE A 237 -2.53 -14.18 -1.52
N GLU A 238 -2.37 -15.01 -2.55
CA GLU A 238 -2.94 -14.80 -3.86
C GLU A 238 -4.17 -15.69 -4.06
N SER A 239 -5.10 -15.21 -4.88
CA SER A 239 -6.32 -15.91 -5.23
C SER A 239 -6.16 -16.72 -6.52
N PHE A 240 -6.64 -17.96 -6.51
CA PHE A 240 -6.65 -18.86 -7.66
C PHE A 240 -8.05 -19.42 -7.87
N VAL A 241 -8.34 -19.91 -9.07
CA VAL A 241 -9.57 -20.60 -9.43
C VAL A 241 -9.24 -22.05 -9.76
N VAL A 242 -10.02 -22.97 -9.21
CA VAL A 242 -9.93 -24.41 -9.47
C VAL A 242 -11.14 -24.87 -10.26
N VAL A 243 -10.90 -25.54 -11.38
CA VAL A 243 -11.96 -26.17 -12.17
C VAL A 243 -12.51 -27.37 -11.42
N SER A 244 -13.83 -27.39 -11.23
CA SER A 244 -14.56 -28.44 -10.50
C SER A 244 -15.39 -29.35 -11.41
N SER A 245 -15.81 -28.86 -12.58
CA SER A 245 -16.48 -29.68 -13.60
C SER A 245 -15.50 -30.59 -14.33
N ASP A 246 -15.99 -31.66 -14.94
CA ASP A 246 -15.16 -32.60 -15.71
C ASP A 246 -14.45 -31.90 -16.89
N VAL A 247 -15.21 -31.04 -17.59
CA VAL A 247 -14.73 -30.23 -18.72
C VAL A 247 -15.41 -28.85 -18.66
N THR A 248 -14.61 -27.79 -18.81
CA THR A 248 -15.10 -26.41 -18.93
C THR A 248 -14.38 -25.67 -20.04
N ALA A 249 -15.11 -24.81 -20.75
CA ALA A 249 -14.53 -23.96 -21.78
C ALA A 249 -13.81 -22.75 -21.14
N LEU A 250 -12.57 -22.51 -21.55
CA LEU A 250 -11.84 -21.26 -21.31
C LEU A 250 -12.10 -20.28 -22.45
N ARG A 251 -12.49 -19.05 -22.11
CA ARG A 251 -13.04 -18.09 -23.08
C ARG A 251 -12.25 -16.78 -23.13
N ASP A 252 -12.27 -16.14 -24.29
CA ASP A 252 -11.73 -14.80 -24.48
C ASP A 252 -12.63 -13.71 -23.88
N GLU A 253 -13.94 -13.96 -23.84
CA GLU A 253 -14.96 -13.01 -23.39
C GLU A 253 -15.96 -13.68 -22.42
N PRO A 254 -16.56 -12.94 -21.48
CA PRO A 254 -17.52 -13.46 -20.48
C PRO A 254 -18.92 -13.69 -21.09
N GLU A 255 -18.99 -14.41 -22.21
CA GLU A 255 -20.22 -14.71 -22.93
C GLU A 255 -20.30 -16.21 -23.28
N LEU A 256 -21.52 -16.75 -23.33
CA LEU A 256 -21.77 -18.13 -23.76
C LEU A 256 -21.87 -18.19 -25.30
N ASP A 257 -20.74 -18.03 -25.99
CA ASP A 257 -20.60 -18.13 -27.46
C ASP A 257 -19.55 -19.18 -27.83
N SER A 258 -19.88 -20.16 -28.67
CA SER A 258 -18.94 -21.21 -29.10
C SER A 258 -17.73 -20.66 -29.87
N ARG A 259 -17.81 -19.44 -30.41
CA ARG A 259 -16.72 -18.78 -31.15
C ARG A 259 -15.67 -18.14 -30.26
N ASN A 260 -15.95 -17.96 -28.96
CA ASN A 260 -15.04 -17.33 -28.01
C ASN A 260 -14.24 -18.34 -27.18
N ILE A 261 -14.38 -19.64 -27.47
CA ILE A 261 -13.68 -20.70 -26.75
C ILE A 261 -12.25 -20.80 -27.27
N LEU A 262 -11.29 -20.57 -26.38
CA LEU A 262 -9.86 -20.74 -26.64
C LEU A 262 -9.45 -22.21 -26.56
N THR A 263 -9.86 -22.88 -25.48
CA THR A 263 -9.53 -24.26 -25.19
C THR A 263 -10.47 -24.80 -24.12
N ASP A 264 -10.51 -26.12 -23.97
CA ASP A 264 -11.23 -26.78 -22.89
C ASP A 264 -10.25 -27.16 -21.78
N LEU A 265 -10.68 -27.00 -20.53
CA LEU A 265 -9.92 -27.34 -19.34
C LEU A 265 -10.57 -28.51 -18.62
N ALA A 266 -9.75 -29.44 -18.14
CA ALA A 266 -10.22 -30.55 -17.32
C ALA A 266 -10.31 -30.17 -15.84
N ASN A 267 -11.08 -30.98 -15.09
CA ASN A 267 -11.16 -30.94 -13.63
C ASN A 267 -9.76 -30.85 -12.98
N GLY A 268 -9.64 -30.01 -11.96
CA GLY A 268 -8.41 -29.80 -11.20
C GLY A 268 -7.43 -28.83 -11.84
N SER A 269 -7.76 -28.26 -13.01
CA SER A 269 -7.00 -27.15 -13.58
C SER A 269 -7.04 -25.93 -12.65
N GLN A 270 -5.91 -25.28 -12.46
CA GLN A 270 -5.76 -24.14 -11.54
C GLN A 270 -5.17 -22.94 -12.28
N MET A 271 -5.75 -21.76 -12.05
CA MET A 271 -5.33 -20.51 -12.69
C MET A 271 -5.39 -19.35 -11.71
N LYS A 272 -4.52 -18.36 -11.86
CA LYS A 272 -4.53 -17.17 -11.01
C LYS A 272 -5.79 -16.35 -11.29
N LEU A 273 -6.53 -15.99 -10.25
CA LEU A 273 -7.70 -15.12 -10.32
C LEU A 273 -7.22 -13.66 -10.42
N VAL A 274 -7.77 -12.93 -11.38
CA VAL A 274 -7.50 -11.50 -11.58
C VAL A 274 -8.66 -10.67 -11.02
N SER A 275 -9.88 -11.04 -11.38
CA SER A 275 -11.10 -10.40 -10.92
C SER A 275 -12.28 -11.33 -11.11
N GLU A 276 -13.44 -10.94 -10.61
CA GLU A 276 -14.67 -11.71 -10.78
C GLU A 276 -15.86 -10.78 -11.04
N ASP A 277 -16.88 -11.32 -11.71
CA ASP A 277 -18.19 -10.68 -11.85
C ASP A 277 -19.30 -11.58 -11.30
N SER A 278 -20.57 -11.34 -11.66
CA SER A 278 -21.70 -12.16 -11.18
C SER A 278 -21.69 -13.62 -11.66
N LEU A 279 -21.14 -13.91 -12.84
CA LEU A 279 -21.24 -15.21 -13.52
C LEU A 279 -19.88 -15.79 -13.94
N TRP A 280 -18.83 -14.97 -13.93
CA TRP A 280 -17.52 -15.33 -14.46
C TRP A 280 -16.39 -15.03 -13.48
N TYR A 281 -15.37 -15.87 -13.52
CA TYR A 281 -14.04 -15.56 -13.01
C TYR A 281 -13.15 -15.14 -14.18
N LYS A 282 -12.44 -14.03 -14.00
CA LYS A 282 -11.38 -13.59 -14.89
C LYS A 282 -10.06 -14.15 -14.40
N VAL A 283 -9.39 -14.96 -15.21
CA VAL A 283 -8.22 -15.74 -14.83
C VAL A 283 -7.05 -15.53 -15.79
N LEU A 284 -5.82 -15.71 -15.32
CA LEU A 284 -4.64 -15.70 -16.18
C LEU A 284 -4.38 -17.09 -16.77
N TYR A 285 -4.32 -17.15 -18.09
CA TYR A 285 -3.83 -18.28 -18.85
C TYR A 285 -2.56 -17.86 -19.61
N GLY A 286 -1.40 -18.26 -19.08
CA GLY A 286 -0.11 -17.73 -19.52
C GLY A 286 0.02 -16.24 -19.16
N ILE A 287 0.07 -15.38 -20.17
CA ILE A 287 0.11 -13.92 -20.02
C ILE A 287 -1.22 -13.24 -20.38
N SER A 288 -2.22 -14.02 -20.81
CA SER A 288 -3.50 -13.50 -21.28
C SER A 288 -4.56 -13.61 -20.20
N GLU A 289 -5.39 -12.57 -20.11
CA GLU A 289 -6.60 -12.59 -19.30
C GLU A 289 -7.72 -13.30 -20.06
N THR A 290 -8.36 -14.26 -19.40
CA THR A 290 -9.38 -15.14 -19.97
C THR A 290 -10.50 -15.36 -18.96
N TRP A 291 -11.58 -16.03 -19.36
CA TRP A 291 -12.79 -16.16 -18.57
C TRP A 291 -13.22 -17.61 -18.42
N ILE A 292 -13.66 -17.96 -17.21
CA ILE A 292 -14.25 -19.25 -16.86
C ILE A 292 -15.54 -19.04 -16.08
N SER A 293 -16.53 -19.89 -16.32
CA SER A 293 -17.82 -19.76 -15.64
C SER A 293 -17.72 -20.11 -14.15
N LYS A 294 -18.41 -19.33 -13.31
CA LYS A 294 -18.51 -19.59 -11.87
C LYS A 294 -19.27 -20.89 -11.55
N SER A 295 -20.12 -21.39 -12.45
CA SER A 295 -20.80 -22.66 -12.22
C SER A 295 -19.86 -23.86 -12.29
N ASP A 296 -18.70 -23.70 -12.93
CA ASP A 296 -17.79 -24.79 -13.27
C ASP A 296 -16.52 -24.77 -12.41
N ALA A 297 -16.32 -23.74 -11.59
CA ALA A 297 -15.09 -23.52 -10.85
C ALA A 297 -15.34 -22.80 -9.51
N TYR A 298 -14.36 -22.84 -8.62
CA TYR A 298 -14.41 -22.12 -7.34
C TYR A 298 -13.04 -21.50 -7.00
N PRO A 299 -13.02 -20.38 -6.27
CA PRO A 299 -11.80 -19.69 -5.89
C PRO A 299 -11.20 -20.26 -4.60
N ILE A 300 -9.87 -20.14 -4.46
CA ILE A 300 -9.09 -20.58 -3.30
C ILE A 300 -7.95 -19.60 -3.02
N TRP A 301 -7.45 -19.60 -1.79
CA TRP A 301 -6.21 -18.93 -1.41
C TRP A 301 -4.98 -19.83 -1.62
N ARG A 302 -3.89 -19.24 -2.11
CA ARG A 302 -2.57 -19.89 -2.19
C ARG A 302 -1.44 -18.88 -1.97
N PRO A 303 -0.25 -19.33 -1.52
CA PRO A 303 0.97 -18.55 -1.53
C PRO A 303 1.32 -18.08 -2.95
N SER A 304 1.96 -16.93 -3.07
CA SER A 304 2.47 -16.38 -4.33
C SER A 304 3.43 -17.33 -5.05
N GLU A 305 4.27 -18.07 -4.31
CA GLU A 305 5.18 -19.09 -4.87
C GLU A 305 4.47 -20.18 -5.68
N PHE A 306 3.19 -20.44 -5.37
CA PHE A 306 2.37 -21.43 -6.04
C PHE A 306 2.11 -21.10 -7.52
N ALA A 307 2.19 -19.83 -7.92
CA ALA A 307 2.01 -19.42 -9.31
C ALA A 307 2.98 -20.12 -10.28
N SER A 308 4.14 -20.57 -9.79
CA SER A 308 5.12 -21.33 -10.57
C SER A 308 4.76 -22.81 -10.76
N GLN A 309 3.81 -23.32 -9.98
CA GLN A 309 3.39 -24.74 -9.93
C GLN A 309 1.97 -24.96 -10.46
N LEU A 310 1.43 -23.99 -11.21
CA LEU A 310 0.09 -24.08 -11.78
C LEU A 310 -0.06 -25.37 -12.60
N ASN A 311 -1.06 -26.15 -12.25
CA ASN A 311 -1.46 -27.32 -13.01
C ASN A 311 -2.59 -26.93 -13.96
N ILE A 312 -2.30 -26.79 -15.25
CA ILE A 312 -3.32 -26.50 -16.25
C ILE A 312 -3.41 -27.70 -17.20
N ILE A 313 -4.56 -28.36 -17.20
CA ILE A 313 -4.82 -29.55 -18.01
C ILE A 313 -5.70 -29.12 -19.18
N ALA A 314 -5.07 -28.57 -20.22
CA ALA A 314 -5.76 -28.24 -21.45
C ALA A 314 -6.07 -29.52 -22.25
N ILE A 315 -7.32 -29.66 -22.68
CA ILE A 315 -7.77 -30.76 -23.50
C ILE A 315 -7.51 -30.37 -24.96
N PRO A 316 -6.58 -31.04 -25.67
CA PRO A 316 -6.29 -30.71 -27.05
C PRO A 316 -7.50 -31.04 -27.93
N ASN A 317 -7.78 -30.19 -28.91
CA ASN A 317 -8.77 -30.49 -29.93
C ASN A 317 -8.23 -31.57 -30.88
N ILE A 318 -8.49 -32.83 -30.57
CA ILE A 318 -8.04 -33.98 -31.36
C ILE A 318 -8.87 -34.02 -32.66
N PRO A 319 -8.26 -33.97 -33.86
CA PRO A 319 -8.99 -34.10 -35.11
C PRO A 319 -9.83 -35.38 -35.18
N PHE A 320 -10.98 -35.31 -35.88
CA PHE A 320 -11.81 -36.48 -36.13
C PHE A 320 -11.03 -37.54 -36.92
N GLY A 321 -11.15 -38.80 -36.52
CA GLY A 321 -10.46 -39.95 -37.13
C GLY A 321 -9.13 -40.32 -36.44
N ASN A 322 -8.72 -39.59 -35.40
CA ASN A 322 -7.54 -39.94 -34.60
C ASN A 322 -7.87 -40.77 -33.35
N VAL A 323 -9.16 -40.97 -33.05
CA VAL A 323 -9.62 -41.84 -31.97
C VAL A 323 -9.92 -43.23 -32.58
N ASP A 324 -9.54 -44.29 -31.87
CA ASP A 324 -9.67 -45.70 -32.32
C ASP A 324 -11.08 -46.02 -32.85
N ILE A 325 -12.13 -45.64 -32.11
CA ILE A 325 -13.53 -45.87 -32.50
C ILE A 325 -13.98 -45.09 -33.76
N GLU A 326 -13.22 -44.07 -34.17
CA GLU A 326 -13.47 -43.25 -35.36
C GLU A 326 -12.64 -43.70 -36.56
N SER A 327 -11.45 -44.25 -36.31
CA SER A 327 -10.52 -44.70 -37.36
C SER A 327 -10.81 -46.14 -37.82
N ASN A 328 -11.25 -47.01 -36.90
CA ASN A 328 -11.41 -48.44 -37.14
C ASN A 328 -12.88 -48.87 -37.31
N ILE A 329 -13.69 -48.04 -37.97
CA ILE A 329 -15.09 -48.36 -38.27
C ILE A 329 -15.12 -49.50 -39.32
N PRO A 330 -15.77 -50.65 -39.02
CA PRO A 330 -15.87 -51.76 -39.96
C PRO A 330 -16.55 -51.35 -41.27
N ARG A 331 -16.07 -51.88 -42.40
CA ARG A 331 -16.63 -51.62 -43.73
C ARG A 331 -17.32 -52.86 -44.29
N LEU A 332 -18.63 -52.80 -44.46
CA LEU A 332 -19.38 -53.82 -45.18
C LEU A 332 -19.23 -53.64 -46.69
N THR A 333 -19.12 -54.75 -47.43
CA THR A 333 -18.84 -54.75 -48.87
C THR A 333 -20.09 -54.65 -49.75
N SER A 334 -21.27 -54.98 -49.21
CA SER A 334 -22.55 -54.96 -49.93
C SER A 334 -23.33 -53.69 -49.61
N GLN A 335 -23.64 -52.89 -50.63
CA GLN A 335 -24.46 -51.69 -50.46
C GLN A 335 -25.89 -52.02 -49.99
N ASN A 336 -26.40 -51.22 -49.07
CA ASN A 336 -27.75 -51.33 -48.54
C ASN A 336 -28.63 -50.17 -49.04
N ASP A 337 -29.10 -50.30 -50.28
CA ASP A 337 -29.95 -49.28 -50.93
C ASP A 337 -31.36 -49.18 -50.32
N SER A 338 -31.72 -50.15 -49.47
CA SER A 338 -33.00 -50.20 -48.75
C SER A 338 -32.99 -49.43 -47.43
N ALA A 339 -31.86 -48.83 -47.03
CA ALA A 339 -31.74 -48.08 -45.78
C ALA A 339 -31.48 -46.59 -46.02
N TYR A 340 -32.01 -45.78 -45.12
CA TYR A 340 -31.87 -44.33 -45.06
C TYR A 340 -31.50 -43.92 -43.64
N ALA A 341 -30.74 -42.85 -43.51
CA ALA A 341 -30.38 -42.30 -42.22
C ALA A 341 -30.76 -40.81 -42.11
N PHE A 342 -31.19 -40.41 -40.92
CA PHE A 342 -31.44 -39.02 -40.58
C PHE A 342 -30.71 -38.64 -39.30
N VAL A 343 -29.79 -37.69 -39.41
CA VAL A 343 -28.93 -37.23 -38.32
C VAL A 343 -29.38 -35.84 -37.89
N ILE A 344 -29.78 -35.70 -36.64
CA ILE A 344 -30.13 -34.41 -36.03
C ILE A 344 -29.16 -34.17 -34.88
N ALA A 345 -28.40 -33.07 -34.94
CA ALA A 345 -27.41 -32.78 -33.91
C ALA A 345 -27.29 -31.28 -33.63
N ASN A 346 -27.54 -30.89 -32.38
CA ASN A 346 -27.48 -29.51 -31.93
C ASN A 346 -26.32 -29.36 -30.94
N ARG A 347 -25.37 -28.49 -31.27
CA ARG A 347 -24.21 -28.12 -30.45
C ARG A 347 -24.38 -26.74 -29.83
N GLU A 348 -24.61 -25.74 -30.67
CA GLU A 348 -24.44 -24.31 -30.36
C GLU A 348 -25.67 -23.71 -29.68
N TYR A 349 -26.00 -24.18 -28.47
CA TYR A 349 -27.13 -23.65 -27.72
C TYR A 349 -26.84 -22.25 -27.16
N GLN A 350 -27.82 -21.35 -27.32
CA GLN A 350 -27.81 -20.01 -26.75
C GLN A 350 -28.68 -19.93 -25.49
N GLY A 351 -28.23 -19.20 -24.48
CA GLY A 351 -29.01 -18.89 -23.28
C GLY A 351 -28.73 -19.83 -22.11
N ALA A 352 -29.77 -20.49 -21.58
CA ALA A 352 -29.71 -21.24 -20.32
C ALA A 352 -29.17 -22.68 -20.45
N TYR A 353 -28.89 -23.13 -21.66
CA TYR A 353 -28.38 -24.47 -21.93
C TYR A 353 -26.90 -24.39 -22.29
N SER A 354 -26.07 -25.22 -21.65
CA SER A 354 -24.65 -25.30 -21.96
C SER A 354 -24.43 -25.90 -23.35
N GLU A 355 -23.38 -25.46 -24.04
CA GLU A 355 -23.00 -26.02 -25.33
C GLU A 355 -22.76 -27.54 -25.24
N ARG A 356 -23.12 -28.27 -26.30
CA ARG A 356 -22.78 -29.70 -26.42
C ARG A 356 -21.55 -29.90 -27.29
N THR A 357 -20.36 -29.63 -26.75
CA THR A 357 -19.06 -29.58 -27.45
C THR A 357 -18.85 -30.67 -28.50
N TYR A 358 -19.21 -31.92 -28.19
CA TYR A 358 -18.99 -33.07 -29.07
C TYR A 358 -20.16 -33.45 -29.96
N ALA A 359 -21.30 -32.76 -29.92
CA ALA A 359 -22.52 -33.18 -30.64
C ALA A 359 -22.32 -33.27 -32.16
N GLU A 360 -21.56 -32.35 -32.77
CA GLU A 360 -21.23 -32.40 -34.20
C GLU A 360 -20.22 -33.52 -34.53
N ARG A 361 -19.25 -33.76 -33.65
CA ARG A 361 -18.28 -34.85 -33.78
C ARG A 361 -18.98 -36.20 -33.73
N ASP A 362 -19.91 -36.37 -32.78
CA ASP A 362 -20.73 -37.57 -32.66
C ASP A 362 -21.63 -37.75 -33.89
N ALA A 363 -22.22 -36.66 -34.41
CA ALA A 363 -23.01 -36.71 -35.63
C ALA A 363 -22.18 -37.21 -36.81
N ARG A 364 -20.96 -36.69 -36.98
CA ARG A 364 -20.01 -37.15 -38.00
C ARG A 364 -19.62 -38.61 -37.79
N LEU A 365 -19.38 -39.03 -36.55
CA LEU A 365 -19.11 -40.43 -36.23
C LEU A 365 -20.26 -41.33 -36.69
N MET A 366 -21.50 -40.95 -36.37
CA MET A 366 -22.68 -41.70 -36.78
C MET A 366 -22.87 -41.72 -38.30
N GLU A 367 -22.58 -40.64 -39.01
CA GLU A 367 -22.56 -40.63 -40.47
C GLU A 367 -21.56 -41.66 -41.03
N GLU A 368 -20.35 -41.73 -40.49
CA GLU A 368 -19.34 -42.72 -40.90
C GLU A 368 -19.76 -44.16 -40.56
N TYR A 369 -20.42 -44.40 -39.41
CA TYR A 369 -20.99 -45.70 -39.09
C TYR A 369 -22.10 -46.09 -40.06
N PHE A 370 -22.97 -45.16 -40.46
CA PHE A 370 -24.02 -45.41 -41.44
C PHE A 370 -23.44 -45.76 -42.81
N GLN A 371 -22.40 -45.05 -43.25
CA GLN A 371 -21.75 -45.31 -44.54
C GLN A 371 -20.93 -46.60 -44.54
N ASN A 372 -20.11 -46.82 -43.51
CA ASN A 372 -19.14 -47.91 -43.50
C ASN A 372 -19.75 -49.19 -42.91
N ALA A 373 -20.29 -49.13 -41.70
CA ALA A 373 -20.74 -50.31 -40.96
C ALA A 373 -22.14 -50.79 -41.37
N LEU A 374 -22.99 -49.89 -41.86
CA LEU A 374 -24.34 -50.23 -42.35
C LEU A 374 -24.46 -50.20 -43.89
N SER A 375 -23.39 -49.81 -44.60
CA SER A 375 -23.35 -49.65 -46.05
C SER A 375 -24.50 -48.82 -46.63
N ILE A 376 -24.96 -47.81 -45.88
CA ILE A 376 -25.98 -46.86 -46.35
C ILE A 376 -25.33 -45.91 -47.35
N PRO A 377 -25.85 -45.78 -48.58
CA PRO A 377 -25.34 -44.83 -49.55
C PRO A 377 -25.32 -43.40 -49.00
N ALA A 378 -24.27 -42.63 -49.27
CA ALA A 378 -24.14 -41.26 -48.75
C ALA A 378 -25.31 -40.33 -49.17
N ASN A 379 -25.91 -40.57 -50.34
CA ASN A 379 -27.10 -39.85 -50.81
C ASN A 379 -28.41 -40.26 -50.09
N HIS A 380 -28.38 -41.29 -49.25
CA HIS A 380 -29.48 -41.71 -48.37
C HIS A 380 -29.31 -41.23 -46.93
N ILE A 381 -28.26 -40.45 -46.64
CA ILE A 381 -27.97 -39.88 -45.33
C ILE A 381 -28.30 -38.40 -45.37
N TYR A 382 -29.25 -37.98 -44.54
CA TYR A 382 -29.71 -36.61 -44.44
C TYR A 382 -29.34 -36.07 -43.07
N ARG A 383 -28.92 -34.80 -43.01
CA ARG A 383 -28.51 -34.16 -41.75
C ARG A 383 -29.19 -32.82 -41.50
N ALA A 384 -29.38 -32.53 -40.23
CA ALA A 384 -29.83 -31.26 -39.69
C ALA A 384 -28.97 -30.93 -38.46
N ILE A 385 -27.98 -30.05 -38.64
CA ILE A 385 -27.04 -29.65 -37.59
C ILE A 385 -27.36 -28.22 -37.15
N ASN A 386 -27.23 -27.94 -35.84
CA ASN A 386 -27.51 -26.65 -35.20
C ASN A 386 -28.83 -26.06 -35.70
N VAL A 387 -29.90 -26.81 -35.47
CA VAL A 387 -31.26 -26.44 -35.88
C VAL A 387 -31.74 -25.28 -35.02
N GLU A 388 -31.79 -24.09 -35.59
CA GLU A 388 -32.30 -22.90 -34.91
C GLU A 388 -33.82 -22.79 -35.03
N THR A 389 -34.38 -23.20 -36.18
CA THR A 389 -35.78 -22.99 -36.52
C THR A 389 -36.47 -24.27 -37.00
N ARG A 390 -37.77 -24.38 -36.73
CA ARG A 390 -38.61 -25.47 -37.24
C ARG A 390 -38.60 -25.58 -38.78
N GLN A 391 -38.43 -24.45 -39.47
CA GLN A 391 -38.33 -24.43 -40.93
C GLN A 391 -37.07 -25.14 -41.44
N GLN A 392 -35.93 -24.96 -40.77
CA GLN A 392 -34.67 -25.64 -41.12
C GLN A 392 -34.82 -27.15 -40.98
N LEU A 393 -35.43 -27.62 -39.88
CA LEU A 393 -35.72 -29.04 -39.66
C LEU A 393 -36.71 -29.57 -40.71
N ALA A 394 -37.80 -28.83 -40.97
CA ALA A 394 -38.80 -29.21 -41.97
C ALA A 394 -38.21 -29.34 -43.37
N ARG A 395 -37.27 -28.46 -43.76
CA ARG A 395 -36.55 -28.57 -45.05
C ARG A 395 -35.69 -29.83 -45.11
N ALA A 396 -35.00 -30.19 -44.03
CA ALA A 396 -34.21 -31.42 -43.97
C ALA A 396 -35.11 -32.66 -44.05
N TYR A 397 -36.21 -32.66 -43.29
CA TYR A 397 -37.21 -33.72 -43.31
C TYR A 397 -37.89 -33.88 -44.68
N ASN A 398 -38.29 -32.79 -45.34
CA ASN A 398 -38.96 -32.86 -46.64
C ASN A 398 -38.05 -33.46 -47.73
N ARG A 399 -36.74 -33.20 -47.67
CA ARG A 399 -35.75 -33.84 -48.55
C ARG A 399 -35.70 -35.36 -48.32
N LEU A 400 -35.65 -35.78 -47.07
CA LEU A 400 -35.71 -37.19 -46.68
C LEU A 400 -37.03 -37.85 -47.13
N ALA A 401 -38.16 -37.24 -46.80
CA ALA A 401 -39.50 -37.76 -47.07
C ALA A 401 -39.78 -37.93 -48.57
N THR A 402 -39.21 -37.06 -49.42
CA THR A 402 -39.33 -37.19 -50.88
C THR A 402 -38.59 -38.42 -51.41
N SER A 403 -37.46 -38.77 -50.79
CA SER A 403 -36.62 -39.91 -51.19
C SER A 403 -37.07 -41.26 -50.60
N LEU A 404 -37.85 -41.23 -49.51
CA LEU A 404 -38.41 -42.41 -48.85
C LEU A 404 -39.68 -43.00 -49.51
N ARG A 405 -40.19 -42.42 -50.60
CA ARG A 405 -41.50 -42.76 -51.22
C ARG A 405 -41.63 -44.17 -51.82
N SER A 406 -40.66 -45.07 -51.68
CA SER A 406 -40.77 -46.46 -52.17
C SER A 406 -41.03 -47.45 -51.02
N GLU A 407 -41.87 -48.45 -51.27
CA GLU A 407 -42.63 -49.19 -50.25
C GLU A 407 -41.87 -50.11 -49.27
N GLN A 408 -40.54 -50.27 -49.36
CA GLN A 408 -39.78 -51.11 -48.42
C GLN A 408 -38.41 -50.53 -48.08
N LYS A 409 -38.37 -49.50 -47.22
CA LYS A 409 -37.12 -48.88 -46.78
C LYS A 409 -37.05 -48.69 -45.27
N ARG A 410 -35.91 -49.06 -44.67
CA ARG A 410 -35.61 -48.87 -43.25
C ARG A 410 -35.08 -47.45 -43.03
N LEU A 411 -35.69 -46.69 -42.13
CA LEU A 411 -35.18 -45.40 -41.67
C LEU A 411 -34.48 -45.55 -40.32
N ILE A 412 -33.27 -45.03 -40.21
CA ILE A 412 -32.50 -44.95 -38.97
C ILE A 412 -32.38 -43.47 -38.59
N VAL A 413 -32.69 -43.11 -37.35
CA VAL A 413 -32.63 -41.73 -36.89
C VAL A 413 -31.66 -41.64 -35.72
N TYR A 414 -30.72 -40.71 -35.81
CA TYR A 414 -29.83 -40.33 -34.72
C TYR A 414 -30.18 -38.91 -34.28
N VAL A 415 -30.38 -38.71 -32.97
CA VAL A 415 -30.73 -37.41 -32.39
C VAL A 415 -29.79 -37.10 -31.24
N SER A 416 -29.16 -35.93 -31.29
CA SER A 416 -28.28 -35.41 -30.27
C SER A 416 -28.66 -33.96 -29.97
N GLY A 417 -29.20 -33.69 -28.78
CA GLY A 417 -29.57 -32.35 -28.34
C GLY A 417 -30.28 -32.38 -26.98
N TYR A 418 -30.58 -31.20 -26.44
CA TYR A 418 -31.45 -31.10 -25.27
C TYR A 418 -32.90 -31.38 -25.63
N VAL A 419 -33.59 -32.05 -24.71
CA VAL A 419 -35.02 -32.34 -24.83
C VAL A 419 -35.77 -31.74 -23.67
N LYS A 420 -37.02 -31.36 -23.91
CA LYS A 420 -37.98 -30.96 -22.88
C LYS A 420 -39.14 -31.95 -22.89
N THR A 421 -39.51 -32.43 -21.71
CA THR A 421 -40.73 -33.22 -21.52
C THR A 421 -41.93 -32.27 -21.47
N GLY A 422 -42.89 -32.48 -22.38
CA GLY A 422 -44.15 -31.76 -22.45
C GLY A 422 -45.14 -32.21 -21.37
N ILE A 423 -46.27 -31.51 -21.29
CA ILE A 423 -47.34 -31.76 -20.30
C ILE A 423 -48.04 -33.11 -20.54
N ASN A 424 -47.95 -33.66 -21.75
CA ASN A 424 -48.59 -34.92 -22.18
C ASN A 424 -47.57 -36.08 -22.35
N ASP A 425 -46.44 -36.06 -21.64
CA ASP A 425 -45.31 -37.00 -21.83
C ASP A 425 -44.65 -36.97 -23.22
N ASP A 426 -44.95 -35.96 -24.04
CA ASP A 426 -44.28 -35.74 -25.32
C ASP A 426 -42.82 -35.28 -25.11
N VAL A 427 -41.87 -35.84 -25.87
CA VAL A 427 -40.46 -35.41 -25.83
C VAL A 427 -40.18 -34.45 -26.98
N LEU A 428 -39.87 -33.20 -26.64
CA LEU A 428 -39.61 -32.13 -27.61
C LEU A 428 -38.11 -31.84 -27.71
N LEU A 429 -37.54 -31.99 -28.90
CA LEU A 429 -36.15 -31.60 -29.17
C LEU A 429 -36.03 -30.08 -29.25
N LEU A 430 -35.14 -29.50 -28.46
CA LEU A 430 -34.91 -28.06 -28.41
C LEU A 430 -33.97 -27.60 -29.54
N GLY A 431 -34.34 -26.50 -30.19
CA GLY A 431 -33.47 -25.79 -31.13
C GLY A 431 -32.38 -24.99 -30.44
N THR A 432 -31.37 -24.57 -31.20
CA THR A 432 -30.18 -23.89 -30.67
C THR A 432 -30.40 -22.43 -30.25
N ASN A 433 -31.46 -21.76 -30.73
CA ASN A 433 -31.72 -20.34 -30.42
C ASN A 433 -32.71 -20.17 -29.24
N ARG A 434 -32.52 -19.08 -28.47
CA ARG A 434 -33.37 -18.58 -27.37
C ARG A 434 -34.87 -18.50 -27.70
N GLY A 435 -35.24 -18.42 -28.98
CA GLY A 435 -36.60 -18.16 -29.45
C GLY A 435 -37.53 -19.36 -29.66
N SER A 436 -37.18 -20.59 -29.27
CA SER A 436 -38.07 -21.76 -29.47
C SER A 436 -38.88 -22.21 -28.24
N ASN A 437 -38.88 -21.40 -27.17
CA ASN A 437 -40.00 -21.41 -26.23
C ASN A 437 -41.14 -20.58 -26.84
N GLU A 438 -41.85 -21.17 -27.80
CA GLU A 438 -43.22 -20.83 -28.28
C GLU A 438 -43.39 -21.33 -29.74
N GLN A 439 -43.57 -22.66 -29.91
CA GLN A 439 -44.50 -23.35 -30.86
C GLN A 439 -44.03 -24.72 -31.37
#